data_AF-A0A838QY87-F1
#
_entry.id   AF-A0A838QY87-F1
#
_cell.length_a   1.000
_cell.length_b   1.000
_cell.length_c   1.000
_cell.angle_alpha   90.00
_cell.angle_beta   90.00
_cell.angle_gamma   90.00
#
_symmetry.space_group_name_H-M   'P 1'
#
loop_
_entity.id
_entity.type
_entity.pdbx_description
1 polymer ?
#
loop_
_entity_poly.entity_id
_entity_poly.type
_entity_poly.pdbx_seq_one_letter_code
_entity_poly.pdbx_strand_id
1 'polypeptide(L)'
;MGNGKWFRRGGRRANGGAKQGGGSAKRKGWLATAANRCALSFESLEDRRMLATFLVTNTFDVDGGGATIFGSLRWAVGQANATGAGDTIVFSDTLFNNNGVGTPRIISLNGGVLDITQPVDILGPGPRSLTISQGTPESRIFNLASGSDTQVRSVEISGVTLTGGRAVGDGEAGKGGAIFNREALTMNEVVIEGNRAQQGGGGIFTAFGNLTLNRSLVADNFSGGPLDVDGGGGGGAILNGRTETMNTPSTTIINSTFTGNSGGAVVNRNGFTGVLHSTITENDYGIVSWGNPVPEEAGGEPPPETVFTEVYSSIIWNNEEADVERVGETDDDPPVPLLKSVTSLGFNIVGTGNTTTAGDDLAFMAPDDQVGVDPLFAVDEVTMEPLGLMDFGGSTDVFMLQETSPAIDKGGDAMNGDYEQRGRHFTRTFGFLDPMMPATDVGSVEVQTGSFIVDTLIDRADFIYSGIYTLEFQAGFPIFTIGGYEDPGAFSLRKAIDFATKNPGLDTVLFSSNLNSVDLIEDEDLNASPAPTIILSSFLGSFVIDEDLVIQGPEGFILEIDGVGLDTDPNTQNGTGSRGFEIDDGDSTLFSKVTMSNLTIMGGDVISQGGGIRSGEDLVLS
;
A
#
# COMPACT_ATOMS: atom_id res chain seq x y z
N MET A 1 45.97 -29.55 31.49
CA MET A 1 47.24 -29.42 32.25
C MET A 1 48.31 -28.86 31.33
N GLY A 2 49.00 -27.80 31.75
CA GLY A 2 50.42 -27.62 31.44
C GLY A 2 50.83 -27.00 30.11
N ASN A 3 50.82 -25.66 30.08
CA ASN A 3 51.78 -24.76 29.43
C ASN A 3 53.14 -25.34 28.97
N GLY A 4 53.70 -24.75 27.91
CA GLY A 4 55.09 -24.28 27.99
C GLY A 4 55.91 -24.18 26.69
N LYS A 5 56.04 -22.93 26.20
CA LYS A 5 57.19 -22.23 25.58
C LYS A 5 58.52 -23.01 25.34
N TRP A 6 59.30 -22.60 24.32
CA TRP A 6 60.62 -21.93 24.44
C TRP A 6 61.49 -22.00 23.16
N PHE A 7 62.41 -21.00 23.06
CA PHE A 7 63.66 -20.89 22.26
C PHE A 7 63.58 -20.25 20.85
N ARG A 8 64.49 -19.36 20.40
CA ARG A 8 65.57 -18.51 20.98
C ARG A 8 66.21 -17.68 19.83
N ARG A 9 66.72 -16.47 20.14
CA ARG A 9 67.93 -15.76 19.61
C ARG A 9 68.08 -15.56 18.07
N GLY A 10 68.61 -14.45 17.53
CA GLY A 10 69.34 -13.29 18.05
C GLY A 10 70.36 -12.80 17.00
N GLY A 11 70.68 -11.49 16.97
CA GLY A 11 71.79 -10.93 16.17
C GLY A 11 71.66 -9.43 15.90
N ARG A 12 71.99 -8.54 16.86
CA ARG A 12 73.22 -7.71 16.91
C ARG A 12 73.63 -6.99 15.61
N ARG A 13 73.61 -5.65 15.65
CA ARG A 13 74.79 -4.80 15.40
C ARG A 13 74.71 -3.50 16.20
N ALA A 14 75.86 -3.12 16.74
CA ALA A 14 76.03 -2.18 17.83
C ALA A 14 76.75 -0.90 17.39
N ASN A 15 76.49 0.15 18.18
CA ASN A 15 77.08 1.48 18.22
C ASN A 15 78.61 1.52 18.36
N GLY A 16 79.18 2.59 17.81
CA GLY A 16 80.36 3.30 18.31
C GLY A 16 80.25 4.74 17.78
N GLY A 17 80.56 5.81 18.51
CA GLY A 17 81.08 5.95 19.86
C GLY A 17 80.91 7.40 20.34
N ALA A 18 80.95 7.55 21.66
CA ALA A 18 80.87 8.80 22.39
C ALA A 18 82.16 9.64 22.29
N LYS A 19 82.08 10.94 22.66
CA LYS A 19 82.95 11.50 23.71
C LYS A 19 82.51 12.89 24.21
N GLN A 20 82.46 12.97 25.54
CA GLN A 20 82.85 14.06 26.45
C GLN A 20 82.02 15.35 26.37
N GLY A 21 81.50 15.93 27.45
CA GLY A 21 81.79 15.76 28.87
C GLY A 21 81.83 17.16 29.51
N GLY A 22 81.11 17.34 30.62
CA GLY A 22 81.46 18.32 31.65
C GLY A 22 80.86 19.74 31.56
N GLY A 23 79.74 19.92 32.25
CA GLY A 23 79.61 20.92 33.34
C GLY A 23 79.54 22.41 32.99
N SER A 24 78.38 23.02 33.28
CA SER A 24 78.29 24.02 34.36
C SER A 24 76.83 24.49 34.50
N ALA A 25 76.38 24.61 35.74
CA ALA A 25 75.05 25.08 36.11
C ALA A 25 74.94 26.60 35.96
N LYS A 26 73.78 27.10 35.50
CA LYS A 26 72.86 27.95 36.31
C LYS A 26 71.85 28.74 35.44
N ARG A 27 70.62 28.69 35.95
CA ARG A 27 69.58 29.75 36.04
C ARG A 27 68.75 30.12 34.81
N LYS A 28 67.44 30.03 35.06
CA LYS A 28 66.27 30.47 34.31
C LYS A 28 66.34 31.95 33.89
N GLY A 29 65.86 32.23 32.68
CA GLY A 29 65.48 33.54 32.14
C GLY A 29 64.51 33.34 30.97
N TRP A 30 63.53 34.23 30.85
CA TRP A 30 62.23 34.09 30.17
C TRP A 30 62.22 34.25 28.63
N LEU A 31 61.17 33.66 28.01
CA LEU A 31 60.41 34.00 26.79
C LEU A 31 61.08 34.01 25.40
N ALA A 32 60.55 33.20 24.48
CA ALA A 32 60.14 33.65 23.15
C ALA A 32 59.11 32.67 22.53
N THR A 33 57.94 33.23 22.21
CA THR A 33 56.75 32.63 21.61
C THR A 33 57.06 32.09 20.21
N ALA A 34 56.85 30.79 19.97
CA ALA A 34 56.76 30.26 18.62
C ALA A 34 55.28 30.31 18.20
N ALA A 35 54.98 31.20 17.25
CA ALA A 35 53.66 31.32 16.64
C ALA A 35 53.26 29.99 16.00
N ASN A 36 52.19 29.37 16.51
CA ASN A 36 51.49 28.28 15.82
C ASN A 36 51.00 28.85 14.48
N ARG A 37 51.63 28.42 13.39
CA ARG A 37 51.02 28.55 12.07
C ARG A 37 49.78 27.65 12.08
N CYS A 38 48.61 28.26 12.19
CA CYS A 38 47.35 27.58 12.02
C CYS A 38 47.30 27.10 10.57
N ALA A 39 47.65 25.84 10.33
CA ALA A 39 47.38 25.20 9.05
C ALA A 39 45.87 25.00 8.99
N LEU A 40 45.21 25.74 8.10
CA LEU A 40 43.82 25.45 7.73
C LEU A 40 43.82 24.05 7.11
N SER A 41 43.43 23.04 7.89
CA SER A 41 43.05 21.74 7.35
C SER A 41 41.61 21.84 6.88
N PHE A 42 41.39 21.58 5.59
CA PHE A 42 40.06 21.30 5.08
C PHE A 42 39.73 19.89 5.54
N GLU A 43 38.89 19.74 6.57
CA GLU A 43 38.16 18.48 6.72
C GLU A 43 37.18 18.44 5.55
N SER A 44 37.31 17.44 4.67
CA SER A 44 36.20 17.10 3.80
C SER A 44 35.07 16.72 4.73
N LEU A 45 34.06 17.57 4.84
CA LEU A 45 32.78 17.14 5.36
C LEU A 45 32.39 15.92 4.51
N GLU A 46 32.01 14.84 5.18
CA GLU A 46 31.36 13.69 4.57
C GLU A 46 30.26 14.20 3.64
N ASP A 47 30.01 13.53 2.51
CA ASP A 47 28.94 13.89 1.57
C ASP A 47 27.59 13.82 2.33
N ARG A 48 27.16 14.94 2.93
CA ARG A 48 25.85 15.08 3.57
C ARG A 48 24.82 15.29 2.48
N ARG A 49 24.59 14.26 1.66
CA ARG A 49 23.41 14.23 0.79
C ARG A 49 22.21 13.95 1.69
N MET A 50 21.49 15.02 2.00
CA MET A 50 20.20 14.94 2.68
C MET A 50 19.21 14.30 1.72
N LEU A 51 18.38 13.38 2.21
CA LEU A 51 17.25 12.84 1.45
C LEU A 51 16.38 14.02 1.03
N ALA A 52 16.10 14.16 -0.26
CA ALA A 52 15.29 15.24 -0.79
C ALA A 52 13.83 14.81 -0.89
N THR A 53 12.92 15.73 -0.58
CA THR A 53 11.50 15.56 -0.88
C THR A 53 11.13 16.42 -2.09
N PHE A 54 10.59 15.80 -3.15
CA PHE A 54 10.10 16.49 -4.32
C PHE A 54 8.57 16.56 -4.29
N LEU A 55 8.02 17.76 -4.42
CA LEU A 55 6.59 18.01 -4.44
C LEU A 55 6.06 18.06 -5.87
N VAL A 56 5.13 17.17 -6.22
CA VAL A 56 4.33 17.24 -7.45
C VAL A 56 3.19 18.24 -7.25
N THR A 57 3.13 19.25 -8.10
CA THR A 57 2.23 20.42 -7.97
C THR A 57 1.29 20.60 -9.15
N ASN A 58 1.34 19.71 -10.14
CA ASN A 58 0.42 19.70 -11.28
C ASN A 58 0.29 18.30 -11.86
N THR A 59 -0.76 18.09 -12.66
CA THR A 59 -1.08 16.82 -13.31
C THR A 59 -0.53 16.71 -14.73
N PHE A 60 0.27 17.69 -15.19
CA PHE A 60 0.88 17.65 -16.51
C PHE A 60 2.10 16.74 -16.53
N ASP A 61 2.58 16.41 -17.73
CA ASP A 61 3.76 15.56 -17.92
C ASP A 61 4.84 16.26 -18.75
N VAL A 62 4.55 16.51 -20.03
CA VAL A 62 5.40 17.25 -20.97
C VAL A 62 4.64 18.39 -21.64
N ASP A 63 5.36 19.42 -22.09
CA ASP A 63 4.79 20.53 -22.86
C ASP A 63 4.53 20.13 -24.33
N GLY A 64 3.95 21.04 -25.12
CA GLY A 64 3.67 20.79 -26.54
C GLY A 64 4.91 20.55 -27.41
N GLY A 65 6.11 20.80 -26.90
CA GLY A 65 7.40 20.49 -27.52
C GLY A 65 8.04 19.20 -27.00
N GLY A 66 7.40 18.50 -26.07
CA GLY A 66 7.91 17.26 -25.45
C GLY A 66 8.90 17.50 -24.30
N ALA A 67 9.07 18.74 -23.81
CA ALA A 67 9.93 19.01 -22.68
C ALA A 67 9.21 18.72 -21.36
N THR A 68 9.91 18.11 -20.39
CA THR A 68 9.38 17.84 -19.06
C THR A 68 8.92 19.12 -18.35
N ILE A 69 7.70 19.12 -17.83
CA ILE A 69 7.11 20.28 -17.12
C ILE A 69 7.57 20.29 -15.66
N PHE A 70 8.04 21.44 -15.16
CA PHE A 70 8.40 21.61 -13.75
C PHE A 70 7.21 21.33 -12.81
N GLY A 71 7.47 20.61 -11.71
CA GLY A 71 6.43 20.23 -10.75
C GLY A 71 5.53 19.08 -11.19
N SER A 72 5.79 18.45 -12.35
CA SER A 72 5.16 17.19 -12.77
C SER A 72 5.79 15.99 -12.05
N LEU A 73 5.10 14.83 -12.11
CA LEU A 73 5.66 13.55 -11.66
C LEU A 73 6.95 13.19 -12.42
N ARG A 74 6.98 13.37 -13.76
CA ARG A 74 8.19 13.10 -14.56
C ARG A 74 9.35 14.00 -14.16
N TRP A 75 9.08 15.26 -13.84
CA TRP A 75 10.12 16.16 -13.33
C TRP A 75 10.66 15.66 -11.99
N ALA A 76 9.80 15.29 -11.04
CA ALA A 76 10.19 14.79 -9.73
C ALA A 76 11.03 13.51 -9.82
N VAL A 77 10.60 12.53 -10.64
CA VAL A 77 11.39 11.31 -10.92
C VAL A 77 12.74 11.66 -11.54
N GLY A 78 12.77 12.61 -12.48
CA GLY A 78 14.01 13.10 -13.07
C GLY A 78 14.97 13.73 -12.05
N GLN A 79 14.44 14.41 -11.03
CA GLN A 79 15.26 14.95 -9.95
C GLN A 79 15.79 13.84 -9.03
N ALA A 80 14.93 12.92 -8.58
CA ALA A 80 15.34 11.78 -7.74
C ALA A 80 16.42 10.93 -8.41
N ASN A 81 16.28 10.67 -9.72
CA ASN A 81 17.30 9.97 -10.49
C ASN A 81 18.67 10.69 -10.53
N ALA A 82 18.69 12.02 -10.34
CA ALA A 82 19.91 12.82 -10.42
C ALA A 82 20.71 12.87 -9.10
N THR A 83 20.10 12.54 -7.95
CA THR A 83 20.75 12.65 -6.63
C THR A 83 21.53 11.39 -6.23
N GLY A 84 21.00 10.21 -6.61
CA GLY A 84 21.51 8.90 -6.19
C GLY A 84 21.27 8.57 -4.72
N ALA A 85 20.39 9.30 -4.03
CA ALA A 85 19.98 9.06 -2.64
C ALA A 85 18.54 8.50 -2.59
N GLY A 86 18.09 7.99 -1.44
CA GLY A 86 16.70 7.56 -1.23
C GLY A 86 15.77 8.75 -1.05
N ASP A 87 15.42 9.39 -2.17
CA ASP A 87 14.55 10.57 -2.17
C ASP A 87 13.07 10.18 -2.07
N THR A 88 12.24 11.13 -1.65
CA THR A 88 10.78 10.94 -1.56
C THR A 88 10.06 11.86 -2.52
N ILE A 89 9.06 11.35 -3.22
CA ILE A 89 8.14 12.11 -4.06
C ILE A 89 6.76 12.09 -3.39
N VAL A 90 6.23 13.28 -3.14
CA VAL A 90 4.89 13.49 -2.58
C VAL A 90 4.10 14.41 -3.50
N PHE A 91 2.78 14.47 -3.33
CA PHE A 91 1.90 15.29 -4.15
C PHE A 91 1.36 16.46 -3.34
N SER A 92 0.90 17.52 -3.98
CA SER A 92 0.29 18.64 -3.27
C SER A 92 -1.19 18.34 -2.99
N ASP A 93 -1.61 18.48 -1.73
CA ASP A 93 -3.02 18.36 -1.33
C ASP A 93 -3.95 19.22 -2.18
N THR A 94 -3.50 20.42 -2.57
CA THR A 94 -4.27 21.36 -3.40
C THR A 94 -4.62 20.81 -4.79
N LEU A 95 -3.99 19.72 -5.23
CA LEU A 95 -4.37 19.02 -6.46
C LEU A 95 -5.66 18.22 -6.27
N PHE A 96 -5.85 17.61 -5.10
CA PHE A 96 -6.91 16.63 -4.84
C PHE A 96 -8.02 17.17 -3.95
N ASN A 97 -7.76 18.26 -3.24
CA ASN A 97 -8.70 18.88 -2.33
C ASN A 97 -9.05 20.30 -2.80
N ASN A 98 -10.34 20.57 -2.97
CA ASN A 98 -10.88 21.90 -3.16
C ASN A 98 -11.90 22.20 -2.05
N ASN A 99 -11.48 22.95 -1.04
CA ASN A 99 -12.28 23.33 0.13
C ASN A 99 -12.94 22.15 0.86
N GLY A 100 -12.16 21.09 1.09
CA GLY A 100 -12.62 19.86 1.75
C GLY A 100 -13.24 18.85 0.80
N VAL A 101 -13.53 19.20 -0.46
CA VAL A 101 -14.10 18.29 -1.46
C VAL A 101 -12.99 17.59 -2.24
N GLY A 102 -12.98 16.26 -2.17
CA GLY A 102 -12.11 15.41 -2.98
C GLY A 102 -12.39 15.54 -4.46
N THR A 103 -11.34 15.69 -5.26
CA THR A 103 -11.43 15.59 -6.71
C THR A 103 -10.33 14.67 -7.23
N PRO A 104 -10.67 13.44 -7.63
CA PRO A 104 -9.72 12.52 -8.23
C PRO A 104 -9.00 13.17 -9.41
N ARG A 105 -7.71 12.85 -9.57
CA ARG A 105 -6.87 13.39 -10.65
C ARG A 105 -6.22 12.28 -11.45
N ILE A 106 -6.07 12.55 -12.74
CA ILE A 106 -5.34 11.70 -13.65
C ILE A 106 -4.07 12.44 -14.09
N ILE A 107 -2.91 11.80 -13.94
CA ILE A 107 -1.65 12.19 -14.57
C ILE A 107 -1.52 11.35 -15.84
N SER A 108 -1.68 11.96 -17.01
CA SER A 108 -1.48 11.29 -18.30
C SER A 108 -0.02 11.42 -18.74
N LEU A 109 0.70 10.29 -18.81
CA LEU A 109 2.10 10.23 -19.23
C LEU A 109 2.22 10.37 -20.76
N ASN A 110 2.34 11.61 -21.24
CA ASN A 110 2.46 11.92 -22.68
C ASN A 110 3.92 11.92 -23.19
N GLY A 111 4.89 11.84 -22.28
CA GLY A 111 6.32 11.72 -22.55
C GLY A 111 6.83 10.28 -22.57
N GLY A 112 5.95 9.28 -22.51
CA GLY A 112 6.28 7.85 -22.49
C GLY A 112 6.57 7.31 -21.08
N VAL A 113 7.39 6.26 -21.02
CA VAL A 113 7.75 5.56 -19.77
C VAL A 113 8.43 6.49 -18.74
N LEU A 114 8.22 6.21 -17.46
CA LEU A 114 8.99 6.78 -16.35
C LEU A 114 10.09 5.79 -15.93
N ASP A 115 11.34 6.11 -16.27
CA ASP A 115 12.50 5.34 -15.83
C ASP A 115 12.86 5.69 -14.39
N ILE A 116 12.91 4.68 -13.52
CA ILE A 116 13.42 4.79 -12.14
C ILE A 116 14.77 4.07 -12.09
N THR A 117 15.82 4.85 -11.86
CA THR A 117 17.22 4.39 -11.91
C THR A 117 17.95 4.56 -10.59
N GLN A 118 17.37 5.31 -9.64
CA GLN A 118 17.87 5.52 -8.28
C GLN A 118 16.78 5.13 -7.25
N PRO A 119 17.16 4.87 -5.98
CA PRO A 119 16.17 4.60 -4.94
C PRO A 119 15.20 5.78 -4.79
N VAL A 120 13.91 5.50 -4.67
CA VAL A 120 12.88 6.55 -4.54
C VAL A 120 11.61 5.99 -3.91
N ASP A 121 11.01 6.77 -3.03
CA ASP A 121 9.68 6.48 -2.47
C ASP A 121 8.67 7.41 -3.11
N ILE A 122 7.68 6.87 -3.81
CA ILE A 122 6.59 7.64 -4.44
C ILE A 122 5.33 7.42 -3.60
N LEU A 123 5.01 8.40 -2.77
CA LEU A 123 3.89 8.34 -1.82
C LEU A 123 2.69 9.10 -2.39
N GLY A 124 1.74 8.37 -2.97
CA GLY A 124 0.49 8.92 -3.49
C GLY A 124 -0.47 9.36 -2.38
N PRO A 125 -1.52 10.12 -2.71
CA PRO A 125 -2.58 10.50 -1.75
C PRO A 125 -3.57 9.36 -1.45
N GLY A 126 -3.50 8.24 -2.16
CA GLY A 126 -4.48 7.15 -2.13
C GLY A 126 -4.97 6.82 -3.54
N PRO A 127 -5.27 5.54 -3.85
CA PRO A 127 -5.57 5.12 -5.22
C PRO A 127 -6.93 5.66 -5.72
N ARG A 128 -7.84 5.99 -4.81
CA ARG A 128 -9.10 6.73 -5.09
C ARG A 128 -8.87 8.19 -5.50
N SER A 129 -7.73 8.77 -5.16
CA SER A 129 -7.40 10.18 -5.40
C SER A 129 -6.52 10.39 -6.63
N LEU A 130 -5.58 9.48 -6.91
CA LEU A 130 -4.61 9.65 -7.99
C LEU A 130 -4.53 8.43 -8.90
N THR A 131 -4.82 8.67 -10.19
CA THR A 131 -4.54 7.74 -11.28
C THR A 131 -3.33 8.23 -12.08
N ILE A 132 -2.35 7.36 -12.29
CA ILE A 132 -1.26 7.52 -13.24
C ILE A 132 -1.59 6.67 -14.47
N SER A 133 -1.87 7.33 -15.58
CA SER A 133 -2.29 6.67 -16.81
C SER A 133 -1.26 6.87 -17.91
N GLN A 134 -0.93 5.80 -18.64
CA GLN A 134 -0.05 5.91 -19.80
C GLN A 134 -0.78 6.59 -20.97
N GLY A 135 -0.32 7.78 -21.36
CA GLY A 135 -0.89 8.56 -22.48
C GLY A 135 -0.22 8.29 -23.83
N THR A 136 0.94 7.64 -23.82
CA THR A 136 1.73 7.30 -25.02
C THR A 136 1.40 5.88 -25.48
N PRO A 137 1.02 5.67 -26.76
CA PRO A 137 0.77 4.34 -27.28
C PRO A 137 1.97 3.40 -27.10
N GLU A 138 1.70 2.16 -26.73
CA GLU A 138 2.72 1.08 -26.67
C GLU A 138 3.89 1.41 -25.74
N SER A 139 3.60 2.10 -24.64
CA SER A 139 4.54 2.37 -23.57
C SER A 139 4.06 1.75 -22.27
N ARG A 140 5.00 1.36 -21.41
CA ARG A 140 4.70 0.97 -20.02
C ARG A 140 4.66 2.21 -19.13
N ILE A 141 4.13 2.10 -17.90
CA ILE A 141 4.09 3.24 -16.97
C ILE A 141 5.48 3.44 -16.36
N PHE A 142 5.99 2.41 -15.69
CA PHE A 142 7.29 2.46 -15.01
C PHE A 142 8.27 1.41 -15.54
N ASN A 143 9.53 1.81 -15.62
CA ASN A 143 10.66 0.91 -15.84
C ASN A 143 11.65 1.07 -14.69
N LEU A 144 11.74 0.04 -13.84
CA LEU A 144 12.63 0.01 -12.68
C LEU A 144 13.88 -0.75 -13.11
N ALA A 145 14.89 0.00 -13.54
CA ALA A 145 16.14 -0.58 -14.02
C ALA A 145 17.27 0.43 -13.84
N SER A 146 18.18 0.10 -12.95
CA SER A 146 19.39 0.88 -12.71
C SER A 146 20.53 0.62 -13.69
N GLY A 147 20.35 -0.36 -14.57
CA GLY A 147 21.38 -0.83 -15.49
C GLY A 147 22.45 -1.71 -14.84
N SER A 148 22.27 -2.10 -13.57
CA SER A 148 23.16 -3.04 -12.86
C SER A 148 22.46 -4.37 -12.59
N ASP A 149 23.16 -5.47 -12.88
CA ASP A 149 22.67 -6.84 -12.61
C ASP A 149 23.23 -7.38 -11.28
N THR A 150 23.84 -6.51 -10.48
CA THR A 150 24.51 -6.88 -9.21
C THR A 150 24.10 -6.02 -8.04
N GLN A 151 23.32 -4.97 -8.28
CA GLN A 151 22.83 -4.05 -7.26
C GLN A 151 21.34 -3.85 -7.49
N VAL A 152 20.54 -4.23 -6.50
CA VAL A 152 19.13 -3.84 -6.40
C VAL A 152 19.01 -2.51 -5.67
N ARG A 153 18.09 -1.66 -6.11
CA ARG A 153 17.69 -0.41 -5.47
C ARG A 153 16.31 -0.57 -4.85
N SER A 154 16.11 0.09 -3.72
CA SER A 154 14.80 0.13 -3.06
C SER A 154 13.92 1.17 -3.75
N VAL A 155 12.73 0.76 -4.16
CA VAL A 155 11.71 1.63 -4.73
C VAL A 155 10.40 1.35 -4.00
N GLU A 156 9.76 2.38 -3.48
CA GLU A 156 8.39 2.28 -2.98
C GLU A 156 7.44 3.04 -3.90
N ILE A 157 6.29 2.44 -4.20
CA ILE A 157 5.18 3.10 -4.89
C ILE A 157 3.90 2.79 -4.12
N SER A 158 3.26 3.80 -3.57
CA SER A 158 2.08 3.59 -2.73
C SER A 158 0.95 4.56 -3.04
N GLY A 159 -0.29 4.18 -2.73
CA GLY A 159 -1.45 5.07 -2.78
C GLY A 159 -1.76 5.65 -4.16
N VAL A 160 -1.63 4.84 -5.22
CA VAL A 160 -1.90 5.26 -6.60
C VAL A 160 -2.61 4.17 -7.40
N THR A 161 -3.39 4.60 -8.37
CA THR A 161 -3.94 3.74 -9.42
C THR A 161 -3.05 3.80 -10.67
N LEU A 162 -2.63 2.66 -11.20
CA LEU A 162 -1.78 2.52 -12.39
C LEU A 162 -2.59 1.88 -13.53
N THR A 163 -2.77 2.60 -14.64
CA THR A 163 -3.61 2.12 -15.75
C THR A 163 -3.13 2.49 -17.15
N GLY A 164 -3.61 1.75 -18.14
CA GLY A 164 -3.41 2.00 -19.58
C GLY A 164 -2.00 1.70 -20.09
N GLY A 165 -1.12 1.14 -19.25
CA GLY A 165 0.20 0.69 -19.65
C GLY A 165 0.11 -0.42 -20.70
N ARG A 166 0.91 -0.35 -21.76
CA ARG A 166 0.92 -1.32 -22.86
C ARG A 166 2.34 -1.64 -23.33
N ALA A 167 2.88 -2.78 -22.91
CA ALA A 167 4.18 -3.28 -23.36
C ALA A 167 4.05 -4.10 -24.66
N VAL A 168 4.77 -3.69 -25.71
CA VAL A 168 4.78 -4.34 -27.03
C VAL A 168 6.23 -4.50 -27.50
N GLY A 169 6.53 -5.62 -28.15
CA GLY A 169 7.85 -5.95 -28.66
C GLY A 169 8.35 -7.31 -28.19
N ASP A 170 9.57 -7.63 -28.60
CA ASP A 170 10.22 -8.89 -28.24
C ASP A 170 11.05 -8.77 -26.95
N GLY A 171 11.17 -9.88 -26.22
CA GLY A 171 11.99 -9.97 -25.02
C GLY A 171 11.46 -9.07 -23.90
N GLU A 172 12.35 -8.30 -23.29
CA GLU A 172 11.99 -7.40 -22.18
C GLU A 172 11.06 -6.25 -22.59
N ALA A 173 11.05 -5.87 -23.88
CA ALA A 173 10.20 -4.78 -24.39
C ALA A 173 8.70 -5.13 -24.34
N GLY A 174 8.36 -6.41 -24.52
CA GLY A 174 6.99 -6.92 -24.53
C GLY A 174 6.42 -7.30 -23.16
N LYS A 175 7.17 -7.12 -22.07
CA LYS A 175 6.80 -7.55 -20.72
C LYS A 175 6.57 -6.37 -19.78
N GLY A 176 5.71 -6.54 -18.77
CA GLY A 176 5.45 -5.51 -17.77
C GLY A 176 4.64 -4.35 -18.34
N GLY A 177 3.33 -4.54 -18.51
CA GLY A 177 2.46 -3.53 -19.12
C GLY A 177 2.38 -2.26 -18.29
N ALA A 178 2.11 -2.39 -16.98
CA ALA A 178 2.26 -1.28 -16.05
C ALA A 178 3.73 -1.09 -15.67
N ILE A 179 4.34 -2.16 -15.14
CA ILE A 179 5.66 -2.09 -14.51
C ILE A 179 6.54 -3.23 -15.02
N PHE A 180 7.74 -2.87 -15.45
CA PHE A 180 8.84 -3.80 -15.63
C PHE A 180 9.85 -3.61 -14.50
N ASN A 181 9.97 -4.62 -13.63
CA ASN A 181 10.75 -4.55 -12.40
C ASN A 181 12.04 -5.37 -12.47
N ARG A 182 13.17 -4.70 -12.27
CA ARG A 182 14.50 -5.31 -12.04
C ARG A 182 15.10 -4.91 -10.70
N GLU A 183 14.34 -4.25 -9.83
CA GLU A 183 14.80 -3.67 -8.57
C GLU A 183 13.99 -4.22 -7.39
N ALA A 184 14.26 -3.78 -6.17
CA ALA A 184 13.45 -4.13 -5.00
C ALA A 184 12.26 -3.16 -4.91
N LEU A 185 11.08 -3.60 -5.36
CA LEU A 185 9.86 -2.83 -5.43
C LEU A 185 8.92 -3.24 -4.29
N THR A 186 8.56 -2.28 -3.45
CA THR A 186 7.46 -2.39 -2.49
C THR A 186 6.28 -1.58 -2.99
N MET A 187 5.09 -2.18 -2.99
CA MET A 187 3.85 -1.51 -3.36
C MET A 187 2.81 -1.70 -2.26
N ASN A 188 2.28 -0.59 -1.75
CA ASN A 188 1.28 -0.55 -0.68
C ASN A 188 0.06 0.23 -1.14
N GLU A 189 -1.15 -0.33 -0.98
CA GLU A 189 -2.40 0.38 -1.26
C GLU A 189 -2.46 0.95 -2.68
N VAL A 190 -2.09 0.12 -3.66
CA VAL A 190 -2.15 0.46 -5.07
C VAL A 190 -3.28 -0.26 -5.77
N VAL A 191 -3.77 0.35 -6.85
CA VAL A 191 -4.63 -0.32 -7.82
C VAL A 191 -3.83 -0.47 -9.11
N ILE A 192 -3.76 -1.65 -9.68
CA ILE A 192 -3.10 -1.92 -10.97
C ILE A 192 -4.16 -2.48 -11.90
N GLU A 193 -4.63 -1.66 -12.84
CA GLU A 193 -5.80 -2.02 -13.64
C GLU A 193 -5.69 -1.71 -15.13
N GLY A 194 -6.28 -2.57 -15.97
CA GLY A 194 -6.41 -2.31 -17.41
C GLY A 194 -5.05 -2.19 -18.14
N ASN A 195 -4.00 -2.83 -17.62
CA ASN A 195 -2.67 -2.81 -18.24
C ASN A 195 -2.46 -4.05 -19.11
N ARG A 196 -1.62 -3.92 -20.13
CA ARG A 196 -1.44 -4.94 -21.17
C ARG A 196 0.02 -5.23 -21.46
N ALA A 197 0.38 -6.50 -21.58
CA ALA A 197 1.68 -6.93 -22.08
C ALA A 197 1.53 -7.93 -23.23
N GLN A 198 2.41 -7.85 -24.22
CA GLN A 198 2.45 -8.82 -25.32
C GLN A 198 3.04 -10.17 -24.88
N GLN A 199 4.03 -10.16 -23.99
CA GLN A 199 4.84 -11.33 -23.61
C GLN A 199 4.78 -11.66 -22.11
N GLY A 200 3.80 -11.14 -21.37
CA GLY A 200 3.55 -11.49 -19.97
C GLY A 200 3.80 -10.36 -18.96
N GLY A 201 3.20 -10.51 -17.77
CA GLY A 201 3.13 -9.46 -16.77
C GLY A 201 2.32 -8.26 -17.27
N GLY A 202 1.04 -8.46 -17.59
CA GLY A 202 0.16 -7.38 -18.06
C GLY A 202 0.13 -6.21 -17.09
N GLY A 203 0.03 -6.51 -15.78
CA GLY A 203 0.34 -5.58 -14.70
C GLY A 203 1.86 -5.45 -14.52
N ILE A 204 2.48 -6.43 -13.86
CA ILE A 204 3.89 -6.39 -13.44
C ILE A 204 4.66 -7.59 -14.00
N PHE A 205 5.85 -7.33 -14.52
CA PHE A 205 6.86 -8.36 -14.74
C PHE A 205 8.05 -8.15 -13.81
N THR A 206 8.41 -9.17 -13.03
CA THR A 206 9.58 -9.17 -12.12
C THR A 206 10.67 -10.07 -12.70
N ALA A 207 11.80 -9.45 -13.05
CA ALA A 207 12.88 -10.09 -13.79
C ALA A 207 14.08 -10.56 -12.93
N PHE A 208 14.36 -9.83 -11.85
CA PHE A 208 15.61 -9.93 -11.09
C PHE A 208 15.43 -9.61 -9.60
N GLY A 209 14.75 -8.50 -9.30
CA GLY A 209 14.60 -8.01 -7.93
C GLY A 209 13.40 -8.58 -7.19
N ASN A 210 13.08 -7.97 -6.06
CA ASN A 210 11.97 -8.39 -5.22
C ASN A 210 10.73 -7.54 -5.54
N LEU A 211 9.55 -8.14 -5.45
CA LEU A 211 8.28 -7.46 -5.44
C LEU A 211 7.57 -7.80 -4.12
N THR A 212 7.22 -6.80 -3.33
CA THR A 212 6.25 -6.94 -2.23
C THR A 212 5.02 -6.16 -2.62
N LEU A 213 3.87 -6.83 -2.72
CA LEU A 213 2.58 -6.21 -2.95
C LEU A 213 1.71 -6.40 -1.70
N ASN A 214 1.24 -5.31 -1.12
CA ASN A 214 0.48 -5.31 0.12
C ASN A 214 -0.77 -4.44 -0.01
N ARG A 215 -1.91 -4.92 0.51
CA ARG A 215 -3.18 -4.18 0.55
C ARG A 215 -3.60 -3.58 -0.79
N SER A 216 -3.42 -4.34 -1.86
CA SER A 216 -3.56 -3.84 -3.22
C SER A 216 -4.62 -4.58 -4.02
N LEU A 217 -5.12 -3.93 -5.05
CA LEU A 217 -6.04 -4.49 -6.02
C LEU A 217 -5.35 -4.60 -7.38
N VAL A 218 -5.38 -5.78 -7.98
CA VAL A 218 -4.83 -6.01 -9.32
C VAL A 218 -5.96 -6.57 -10.20
N ALA A 219 -6.51 -5.71 -11.06
CA ALA A 219 -7.75 -5.98 -11.78
C ALA A 219 -7.60 -5.86 -13.30
N ASP A 220 -8.30 -6.67 -14.09
CA ASP A 220 -8.48 -6.46 -15.53
C ASP A 220 -7.18 -6.28 -16.35
N ASN A 221 -6.07 -6.86 -15.90
CA ASN A 221 -4.81 -6.80 -16.64
C ASN A 221 -4.71 -7.98 -17.61
N PHE A 222 -4.04 -7.74 -18.73
CA PHE A 222 -4.03 -8.66 -19.86
C PHE A 222 -2.62 -9.03 -20.32
N SER A 223 -2.38 -10.33 -20.51
CA SER A 223 -1.22 -10.85 -21.23
C SER A 223 -1.65 -11.54 -22.54
N GLY A 224 -1.01 -11.18 -23.65
CA GLY A 224 -1.34 -11.74 -24.98
C GLY A 224 -0.56 -12.97 -25.43
N GLY A 225 0.41 -13.42 -24.64
CA GLY A 225 1.15 -14.64 -24.96
C GLY A 225 0.45 -15.89 -24.42
N PRO A 226 0.67 -17.07 -25.05
CA PRO A 226 0.18 -18.34 -24.51
C PRO A 226 1.04 -18.82 -23.33
N LEU A 227 0.39 -19.41 -22.33
CA LEU A 227 1.01 -19.88 -21.08
C LEU A 227 2.06 -20.98 -21.28
N ASP A 228 1.87 -21.84 -22.28
CA ASP A 228 2.56 -23.14 -22.42
C ASP A 228 3.81 -23.14 -23.30
N VAL A 229 4.22 -22.00 -23.86
CA VAL A 229 5.46 -21.95 -24.66
C VAL A 229 6.58 -21.31 -23.84
N ASP A 230 7.78 -21.90 -23.91
CA ASP A 230 8.99 -21.32 -23.34
C ASP A 230 9.20 -19.90 -23.92
N GLY A 231 9.10 -18.88 -23.04
CA GLY A 231 9.14 -17.48 -23.45
C GLY A 231 7.81 -16.88 -23.94
N GLY A 232 6.73 -17.66 -23.98
CA GLY A 232 5.36 -17.19 -24.21
C GLY A 232 4.81 -16.46 -23.00
N GLY A 233 3.99 -15.44 -23.24
CA GLY A 233 3.42 -14.63 -22.17
C GLY A 233 2.47 -15.38 -21.26
N GLY A 234 2.49 -15.01 -20.00
CA GLY A 234 1.57 -15.39 -18.94
C GLY A 234 1.62 -14.33 -17.85
N GLY A 235 0.71 -14.38 -16.89
CA GLY A 235 0.57 -13.35 -15.88
C GLY A 235 -0.11 -12.14 -16.48
N GLY A 236 -1.43 -12.24 -16.69
CA GLY A 236 -2.27 -11.07 -16.91
C GLY A 236 -2.00 -10.01 -15.86
N ALA A 237 -1.97 -10.40 -14.59
CA ALA A 237 -1.55 -9.52 -13.50
C ALA A 237 -0.03 -9.56 -13.28
N ILE A 238 0.51 -10.61 -12.67
CA ILE A 238 1.93 -10.69 -12.30
C ILE A 238 2.60 -11.88 -12.98
N LEU A 239 3.78 -11.61 -13.56
CA LEU A 239 4.72 -12.64 -14.00
C LEU A 239 6.05 -12.49 -13.26
N ASN A 240 6.35 -13.45 -12.39
CA ASN A 240 7.65 -13.61 -11.74
C ASN A 240 8.50 -14.53 -12.63
N GLY A 241 9.50 -14.02 -13.35
CA GLY A 241 10.10 -14.85 -14.40
C GLY A 241 11.36 -14.39 -15.11
N ARG A 242 11.90 -15.35 -15.86
CA ARG A 242 13.25 -15.42 -16.44
C ARG A 242 13.66 -14.22 -17.31
N THR A 243 14.77 -13.60 -16.91
CA THR A 243 15.78 -13.01 -17.81
C THR A 243 17.04 -13.85 -17.67
N GLU A 244 17.92 -13.90 -18.67
CA GLU A 244 18.97 -14.92 -18.87
C GLU A 244 20.11 -14.97 -17.80
N THR A 245 19.89 -14.47 -16.59
CA THR A 245 20.91 -14.21 -15.56
C THR A 245 20.75 -15.06 -14.28
N MET A 246 21.80 -15.09 -13.46
CA MET A 246 22.00 -15.94 -12.27
C MET A 246 21.19 -15.55 -11.01
N ASN A 247 20.31 -14.55 -11.09
CA ASN A 247 19.55 -14.08 -9.93
C ASN A 247 18.07 -14.48 -10.03
N THR A 248 17.52 -14.92 -8.91
CA THR A 248 16.15 -15.44 -8.80
C THR A 248 15.23 -14.33 -8.30
N PRO A 249 14.18 -13.96 -9.05
CA PRO A 249 13.23 -12.96 -8.59
C PRO A 249 12.40 -13.52 -7.42
N SER A 250 11.94 -12.63 -6.55
CA SER A 250 11.11 -12.99 -5.40
C SER A 250 9.88 -12.10 -5.34
N THR A 251 8.70 -12.69 -5.38
CA THR A 251 7.43 -11.97 -5.25
C THR A 251 6.72 -12.39 -3.96
N THR A 252 6.22 -11.43 -3.20
CA THR A 252 5.39 -11.67 -2.00
C THR A 252 4.14 -10.83 -2.11
N ILE A 253 2.98 -11.48 -2.05
CA ILE A 253 1.65 -10.88 -2.16
C ILE A 253 0.93 -11.07 -0.83
N ILE A 254 0.45 -9.98 -0.23
CA ILE A 254 -0.15 -9.96 1.11
C ILE A 254 -1.42 -9.11 1.08
N ASN A 255 -2.49 -9.56 1.73
CA ASN A 255 -3.72 -8.76 1.93
C ASN A 255 -4.25 -8.16 0.62
N SER A 256 -4.15 -8.87 -0.50
CA SER A 256 -4.39 -8.29 -1.82
C SER A 256 -5.44 -9.09 -2.61
N THR A 257 -6.15 -8.39 -3.49
CA THR A 257 -7.16 -8.98 -4.37
C THR A 257 -6.72 -8.96 -5.83
N PHE A 258 -6.88 -10.09 -6.51
CA PHE A 258 -6.62 -10.27 -7.94
C PHE A 258 -7.91 -10.73 -8.63
N THR A 259 -8.44 -9.93 -9.55
CA THR A 259 -9.68 -10.24 -10.28
C THR A 259 -9.66 -9.82 -11.75
N GLY A 260 -10.41 -10.51 -12.61
CA GLY A 260 -10.58 -10.14 -14.01
C GLY A 260 -9.33 -10.22 -14.89
N ASN A 261 -8.22 -10.80 -14.40
CA ASN A 261 -6.97 -10.80 -15.14
C ASN A 261 -6.91 -11.92 -16.19
N SER A 262 -6.58 -11.54 -17.43
CA SER A 262 -6.49 -12.47 -18.56
C SER A 262 -5.05 -12.89 -18.88
N GLY A 263 -4.83 -14.20 -19.02
CA GLY A 263 -3.51 -14.83 -19.05
C GLY A 263 -2.96 -15.21 -17.68
N GLY A 264 -3.80 -15.25 -16.65
CA GLY A 264 -3.50 -15.70 -15.28
C GLY A 264 -3.21 -14.58 -14.28
N ALA A 265 -3.67 -14.71 -13.04
CA ALA A 265 -3.43 -13.70 -12.01
C ALA A 265 -1.96 -13.70 -11.56
N VAL A 266 -1.46 -14.85 -11.08
CA VAL A 266 -0.09 -14.95 -10.59
C VAL A 266 0.62 -16.08 -11.29
N VAL A 267 1.64 -15.74 -12.09
CA VAL A 267 2.45 -16.73 -12.81
C VAL A 267 3.89 -16.72 -12.30
N ASN A 268 4.35 -17.84 -11.76
CA ASN A 268 5.72 -18.02 -11.29
C ASN A 268 6.49 -18.97 -12.22
N ARG A 269 7.54 -18.44 -12.85
CA ARG A 269 8.42 -19.20 -13.76
C ARG A 269 9.84 -19.38 -13.25
N ASN A 270 10.26 -18.63 -12.25
CA ASN A 270 11.59 -18.75 -11.65
C ASN A 270 11.59 -18.04 -10.29
N GLY A 271 12.35 -18.54 -9.33
CA GLY A 271 12.45 -17.98 -8.00
C GLY A 271 11.20 -18.21 -7.15
N PHE A 272 11.00 -17.31 -6.19
CA PHE A 272 10.00 -17.46 -5.14
C PHE A 272 8.75 -16.63 -5.42
N THR A 273 7.57 -17.18 -5.13
CA THR A 273 6.29 -16.46 -5.08
C THR A 273 5.50 -16.89 -3.85
N GLY A 274 5.30 -15.98 -2.90
CA GLY A 274 4.44 -16.20 -1.73
C GLY A 274 3.11 -15.46 -1.89
N VAL A 275 1.99 -16.16 -1.69
CA VAL A 275 0.63 -15.57 -1.66
C VAL A 275 0.05 -15.79 -0.27
N LEU A 276 -0.14 -14.71 0.47
CA LEU A 276 -0.57 -14.74 1.87
C LEU A 276 -1.80 -13.88 2.06
N HIS A 277 -2.79 -14.38 2.81
CA HIS A 277 -3.96 -13.59 3.19
C HIS A 277 -4.57 -12.85 1.99
N SER A 278 -4.77 -13.53 0.86
CA SER A 278 -5.12 -12.87 -0.40
C SER A 278 -6.31 -13.54 -1.07
N THR A 279 -6.99 -12.80 -1.93
CA THR A 279 -8.15 -13.27 -2.68
C THR A 279 -7.81 -13.25 -4.17
N ILE A 280 -7.82 -14.41 -4.82
CA ILE A 280 -7.55 -14.57 -6.26
C ILE A 280 -8.77 -15.23 -6.91
N THR A 281 -9.58 -14.43 -7.60
CA THR A 281 -10.87 -14.88 -8.13
C THR A 281 -11.17 -14.27 -9.49
N GLU A 282 -12.01 -14.91 -10.31
CA GLU A 282 -12.48 -14.34 -11.58
C GLU A 282 -11.38 -14.01 -12.60
N ASN A 283 -10.24 -14.71 -12.53
CA ASN A 283 -9.18 -14.61 -13.54
C ASN A 283 -9.24 -15.80 -14.51
N ASP A 284 -8.57 -15.72 -15.67
CA ASP A 284 -8.47 -16.89 -16.57
C ASP A 284 -7.85 -18.07 -15.82
N TYR A 285 -6.76 -17.82 -15.09
CA TYR A 285 -6.11 -18.77 -14.19
C TYR A 285 -5.81 -18.06 -12.87
N GLY A 286 -5.95 -18.72 -11.72
CA GLY A 286 -5.60 -18.12 -10.44
C GLY A 286 -4.08 -18.05 -10.24
N ILE A 287 -3.49 -19.15 -9.78
CA ILE A 287 -2.04 -19.29 -9.61
C ILE A 287 -1.51 -20.31 -10.61
N VAL A 288 -0.48 -19.94 -11.35
CA VAL A 288 0.23 -20.84 -12.27
C VAL A 288 1.69 -20.90 -11.86
N SER A 289 2.20 -22.09 -11.56
CA SER A 289 3.61 -22.26 -11.21
C SER A 289 4.29 -23.23 -12.16
N TRP A 290 5.45 -22.85 -12.68
CA TRP A 290 6.27 -23.74 -13.49
C TRP A 290 6.87 -24.84 -12.62
N GLY A 291 6.82 -26.08 -13.10
CA GLY A 291 7.39 -27.21 -12.38
C GLY A 291 8.92 -27.18 -12.32
N ASN A 292 9.48 -27.94 -11.37
CA ASN A 292 10.91 -28.10 -11.19
C ASN A 292 11.47 -29.25 -12.06
N PRO A 293 12.74 -29.18 -12.49
CA PRO A 293 13.32 -30.18 -13.39
C PRO A 293 13.36 -31.59 -12.78
N VAL A 294 13.07 -32.60 -13.60
CA VAL A 294 13.22 -34.02 -13.26
C VAL A 294 14.63 -34.53 -13.59
N PRO A 295 15.08 -35.68 -13.05
CA PRO A 295 16.38 -36.26 -13.40
C PRO A 295 16.48 -36.64 -14.90
N GLU A 296 17.62 -36.37 -15.54
CA GLU A 296 17.88 -36.73 -16.95
C GLU A 296 17.90 -38.25 -17.21
N GLU A 297 18.17 -39.06 -16.17
CA GLU A 297 18.14 -40.52 -16.25
C GLU A 297 17.22 -41.10 -15.19
N ALA A 298 16.51 -42.19 -15.52
CA ALA A 298 15.61 -42.88 -14.60
C ALA A 298 16.34 -43.32 -13.32
N GLY A 299 15.95 -42.73 -12.18
CA GLY A 299 16.57 -43.00 -10.87
C GLY A 299 17.76 -42.11 -10.51
N GLY A 300 18.07 -41.08 -11.31
CA GLY A 300 19.03 -40.05 -10.96
C GLY A 300 18.50 -39.07 -9.90
N GLU A 301 19.41 -38.26 -9.32
CA GLU A 301 19.02 -37.13 -8.46
C GLU A 301 18.54 -35.96 -9.33
N PRO A 302 17.43 -35.29 -8.99
CA PRO A 302 16.97 -34.15 -9.75
C PRO A 302 17.94 -32.96 -9.61
N PRO A 303 18.01 -32.08 -10.61
CA PRO A 303 18.71 -30.80 -10.45
C PRO A 303 18.11 -29.98 -9.30
N PRO A 304 18.85 -28.99 -8.76
CA PRO A 304 18.30 -28.08 -7.76
C PRO A 304 17.01 -27.41 -8.24
N GLU A 305 16.01 -27.37 -7.38
CA GLU A 305 14.76 -26.65 -7.61
C GLU A 305 15.02 -25.15 -7.80
N THR A 306 14.26 -24.53 -8.70
CA THR A 306 14.40 -23.11 -9.02
C THR A 306 13.10 -22.34 -8.90
N VAL A 307 11.95 -23.03 -8.84
CA VAL A 307 10.63 -22.42 -8.76
C VAL A 307 9.94 -22.87 -7.48
N PHE A 308 9.55 -21.88 -6.66
CA PHE A 308 8.90 -22.09 -5.37
C PHE A 308 7.69 -21.18 -5.27
N THR A 309 6.51 -21.78 -5.08
CA THR A 309 5.26 -21.05 -4.88
C THR A 309 4.62 -21.52 -3.57
N GLU A 310 4.44 -20.61 -2.63
CA GLU A 310 3.85 -20.88 -1.32
C GLU A 310 2.53 -20.12 -1.18
N VAL A 311 1.51 -20.79 -0.62
CA VAL A 311 0.18 -20.19 -0.43
C VAL A 311 -0.29 -20.41 1.01
N TYR A 312 -0.70 -19.33 1.67
CA TYR A 312 -1.14 -19.34 3.06
C TYR A 312 -2.40 -18.49 3.26
N SER A 313 -3.37 -19.03 4.00
CA SER A 313 -4.57 -18.31 4.45
C SER A 313 -5.27 -17.51 3.34
N SER A 314 -5.35 -18.07 2.13
CA SER A 314 -5.81 -17.36 0.92
C SER A 314 -7.01 -18.04 0.26
N ILE A 315 -7.85 -17.23 -0.40
CA ILE A 315 -8.95 -17.69 -1.24
C ILE A 315 -8.47 -17.71 -2.69
N ILE A 316 -8.57 -18.85 -3.36
CA ILE A 316 -8.27 -19.03 -4.77
C ILE A 316 -9.44 -19.78 -5.40
N TRP A 317 -10.39 -19.05 -5.96
CA TRP A 317 -11.71 -19.60 -6.31
C TRP A 317 -12.31 -18.91 -7.54
N ASN A 318 -13.12 -19.64 -8.30
CA ASN A 318 -13.86 -19.11 -9.46
C ASN A 318 -12.96 -18.46 -10.51
N ASN A 319 -11.76 -19.02 -10.73
CA ASN A 319 -10.95 -18.71 -11.90
C ASN A 319 -11.37 -19.65 -13.07
N GLU A 320 -11.44 -19.12 -14.29
CA GLU A 320 -12.16 -19.75 -15.42
C GLU A 320 -11.59 -21.12 -15.81
N GLU A 321 -10.26 -21.21 -15.98
CA GLU A 321 -9.59 -22.42 -16.46
C GLU A 321 -9.08 -23.30 -15.31
N ALA A 322 -8.42 -22.69 -14.32
CA ALA A 322 -7.97 -23.37 -13.10
C ALA A 322 -7.69 -22.37 -11.97
N ASP A 323 -7.99 -22.75 -10.73
CA ASP A 323 -7.66 -21.92 -9.57
C ASP A 323 -6.16 -22.01 -9.25
N VAL A 324 -5.58 -23.22 -9.30
CA VAL A 324 -4.13 -23.41 -9.19
C VAL A 324 -3.67 -24.40 -10.24
N GLU A 325 -2.59 -24.15 -10.97
CA GLU A 325 -2.07 -25.06 -12.00
C GLU A 325 -0.55 -25.18 -11.95
N ARG A 326 -0.03 -26.38 -12.27
CA ARG A 326 1.40 -26.60 -12.49
C ARG A 326 1.65 -26.74 -13.98
N VAL A 327 2.55 -25.94 -14.53
CA VAL A 327 2.86 -25.98 -15.96
C VAL A 327 4.24 -26.59 -16.22
N GLY A 328 4.28 -27.43 -17.23
CA GLY A 328 5.51 -27.93 -17.85
C GLY A 328 5.69 -29.44 -17.80
N GLU A 329 6.29 -29.93 -18.87
CA GLU A 329 6.77 -31.29 -19.05
C GLU A 329 8.16 -31.24 -19.71
N THR A 330 8.90 -32.35 -19.65
CA THR A 330 10.16 -32.47 -20.37
C THR A 330 9.91 -32.59 -21.88
N ASP A 331 10.92 -32.23 -22.67
CA ASP A 331 10.94 -32.47 -24.13
C ASP A 331 11.11 -33.97 -24.51
N ASP A 332 11.00 -34.88 -23.54
CA ASP A 332 11.12 -36.33 -23.79
C ASP A 332 9.95 -36.86 -24.63
N ASP A 333 10.14 -38.03 -25.25
CA ASP A 333 9.06 -38.76 -25.94
C ASP A 333 8.86 -40.14 -25.30
N PRO A 334 7.78 -40.36 -24.52
CA PRO A 334 6.71 -39.41 -24.20
C PRO A 334 7.16 -38.33 -23.18
N PRO A 335 6.54 -37.15 -23.18
CA PRO A 335 6.84 -36.10 -22.22
C PRO A 335 6.66 -36.55 -20.78
N VAL A 336 7.55 -36.09 -19.90
CA VAL A 336 7.50 -36.39 -18.47
C VAL A 336 7.10 -35.13 -17.71
N PRO A 337 6.05 -35.16 -16.87
CA PRO A 337 5.67 -34.01 -16.05
C PRO A 337 6.82 -33.53 -15.16
N LEU A 338 6.98 -32.21 -15.04
CA LEU A 338 7.95 -31.61 -14.13
C LEU A 338 7.57 -31.87 -12.65
N LEU A 339 8.57 -31.78 -11.76
CA LEU A 339 8.36 -31.88 -10.32
C LEU A 339 7.49 -30.72 -9.80
N LYS A 340 6.80 -30.94 -8.68
CA LYS A 340 5.96 -29.90 -8.07
C LYS A 340 6.76 -28.65 -7.67
N SER A 341 6.07 -27.53 -7.68
CA SER A 341 6.59 -26.21 -7.31
C SER A 341 5.66 -25.43 -6.40
N VAL A 342 4.42 -25.92 -6.18
CA VAL A 342 3.42 -25.31 -5.31
C VAL A 342 3.38 -26.05 -3.98
N THR A 343 3.35 -25.30 -2.89
CA THR A 343 3.20 -25.80 -1.52
C THR A 343 2.13 -25.00 -0.79
N SER A 344 1.11 -25.68 -0.27
CA SER A 344 0.18 -25.09 0.70
C SER A 344 0.81 -25.04 2.09
N LEU A 345 0.70 -23.88 2.74
CA LEU A 345 1.04 -23.66 4.14
C LEU A 345 -0.18 -23.75 5.07
N GLY A 346 -1.36 -24.08 4.53
CA GLY A 346 -2.61 -24.25 5.28
C GLY A 346 -3.56 -23.05 5.26
N PHE A 347 -4.77 -23.29 5.77
CA PHE A 347 -5.87 -22.33 5.92
C PHE A 347 -6.40 -21.74 4.61
N ASN A 348 -6.15 -22.41 3.49
CA ASN A 348 -6.58 -21.90 2.19
C ASN A 348 -7.98 -22.39 1.82
N ILE A 349 -8.73 -21.59 1.08
CA ILE A 349 -9.90 -22.05 0.33
C ILE A 349 -9.51 -22.10 -1.15
N VAL A 350 -9.54 -23.28 -1.75
CA VAL A 350 -9.14 -23.47 -3.15
C VAL A 350 -10.22 -24.20 -3.91
N GLY A 351 -10.55 -23.73 -5.11
CA GLY A 351 -11.52 -24.38 -5.97
C GLY A 351 -10.96 -25.56 -6.75
N THR A 352 -11.09 -25.48 -8.06
CA THR A 352 -10.70 -26.51 -9.03
C THR A 352 -9.27 -26.34 -9.53
N GLY A 353 -8.74 -27.34 -10.21
CA GLY A 353 -7.40 -27.26 -10.81
C GLY A 353 -6.23 -27.67 -9.91
N ASN A 354 -6.41 -27.96 -8.62
CA ASN A 354 -5.41 -28.24 -7.55
C ASN A 354 -4.19 -29.20 -7.85
N THR A 355 -4.02 -29.75 -9.05
CA THR A 355 -2.81 -29.67 -9.93
C THR A 355 -2.69 -30.86 -10.90
N THR A 356 -2.62 -30.53 -12.19
CA THR A 356 -2.35 -31.34 -13.40
C THR A 356 -3.38 -32.38 -13.87
N THR A 357 -3.36 -32.57 -15.20
CA THR A 357 -4.06 -33.55 -16.06
C THR A 357 -4.05 -35.01 -15.57
N ALA A 358 -3.32 -35.33 -14.49
CA ALA A 358 -3.21 -36.67 -13.91
C ALA A 358 -3.99 -36.89 -12.60
N GLY A 359 -4.56 -35.84 -11.98
CA GLY A 359 -5.52 -35.98 -10.87
C GLY A 359 -4.99 -36.50 -9.53
N ASP A 360 -3.66 -36.67 -9.36
CA ASP A 360 -3.04 -37.23 -8.16
C ASP A 360 -2.17 -36.22 -7.36
N ASP A 361 -1.93 -35.02 -7.89
CA ASP A 361 -1.13 -33.99 -7.20
C ASP A 361 -2.09 -33.01 -6.50
N LEU A 362 -2.22 -33.16 -5.19
CA LEU A 362 -3.03 -32.26 -4.36
C LEU A 362 -2.07 -31.36 -3.59
N ALA A 363 -1.74 -30.20 -4.16
CA ALA A 363 -0.83 -29.23 -3.53
C ALA A 363 -1.40 -28.67 -2.21
N PHE A 364 -2.73 -28.67 -2.09
CA PHE A 364 -3.49 -28.22 -0.92
C PHE A 364 -4.07 -29.42 -0.17
N MET A 365 -3.29 -29.92 0.78
CA MET A 365 -3.62 -31.07 1.63
C MET A 365 -3.28 -30.83 3.10
N ALA A 366 -3.01 -29.58 3.48
CA ALA A 366 -2.85 -29.26 4.89
C ALA A 366 -4.20 -29.52 5.60
N PRO A 367 -4.19 -29.92 6.89
CA PRO A 367 -5.43 -30.27 7.61
C PRO A 367 -6.50 -29.17 7.61
N ASP A 368 -6.06 -27.90 7.51
CA ASP A 368 -6.91 -26.71 7.56
C ASP A 368 -7.24 -26.14 6.17
N ASP A 369 -6.76 -26.77 5.10
CA ASP A 369 -7.16 -26.40 3.74
C ASP A 369 -8.60 -26.87 3.43
N GLN A 370 -9.35 -26.03 2.73
CA GLN A 370 -10.70 -26.29 2.26
C GLN A 370 -10.69 -26.35 0.73
N VAL A 371 -10.69 -27.56 0.16
CA VAL A 371 -10.64 -27.78 -1.29
C VAL A 371 -12.04 -28.05 -1.84
N GLY A 372 -12.42 -27.39 -2.94
CA GLY A 372 -13.72 -27.52 -3.59
C GLY A 372 -14.88 -26.91 -2.77
N VAL A 373 -14.55 -26.01 -1.84
CA VAL A 373 -15.51 -25.31 -0.98
C VAL A 373 -15.69 -23.89 -1.50
N ASP A 374 -16.95 -23.49 -1.72
CA ASP A 374 -17.30 -22.14 -2.12
C ASP A 374 -17.06 -21.16 -0.95
N PRO A 375 -16.26 -20.09 -1.12
CA PRO A 375 -16.04 -19.09 -0.08
C PRO A 375 -17.30 -18.27 0.25
N LEU A 376 -18.36 -18.31 -0.56
CA LEU A 376 -19.59 -17.54 -0.37
C LEU A 376 -19.34 -16.03 -0.26
N PHE A 377 -18.86 -15.42 -1.35
CA PHE A 377 -18.80 -13.96 -1.47
C PHE A 377 -20.20 -13.33 -1.39
N ALA A 378 -20.25 -12.10 -0.89
CA ALA A 378 -21.48 -11.37 -0.61
C ALA A 378 -22.38 -11.24 -1.86
N VAL A 379 -23.69 -11.25 -1.62
CA VAL A 379 -24.74 -11.15 -2.65
C VAL A 379 -25.70 -10.04 -2.26
N ASP A 380 -26.34 -9.42 -3.26
CA ASP A 380 -27.38 -8.43 -3.02
C ASP A 380 -28.59 -9.12 -2.35
N GLU A 381 -29.05 -8.58 -1.23
CA GLU A 381 -30.07 -9.23 -0.40
C GLU A 381 -31.45 -9.35 -1.09
N VAL A 382 -31.70 -8.56 -2.14
CA VAL A 382 -32.99 -8.56 -2.84
C VAL A 382 -32.94 -9.47 -4.06
N THR A 383 -31.87 -9.35 -4.85
CA THR A 383 -31.71 -10.05 -6.13
C THR A 383 -31.00 -11.39 -6.00
N MET A 384 -30.24 -11.59 -4.90
CA MET A 384 -29.36 -12.74 -4.65
C MET A 384 -28.24 -12.88 -5.70
N GLU A 385 -27.99 -11.84 -6.50
CA GLU A 385 -26.89 -11.79 -7.45
C GLU A 385 -25.58 -11.44 -6.72
N PRO A 386 -24.41 -11.92 -7.21
CA PRO A 386 -23.12 -11.55 -6.64
C PRO A 386 -22.94 -10.04 -6.61
N LEU A 387 -22.55 -9.52 -5.44
CA LEU A 387 -22.17 -8.12 -5.27
C LEU A 387 -20.88 -7.80 -6.06
N GLY A 388 -19.97 -8.78 -6.13
CA GLY A 388 -18.68 -8.62 -6.80
C GLY A 388 -17.74 -7.68 -6.04
N LEU A 389 -16.79 -7.11 -6.77
CA LEU A 389 -15.82 -6.15 -6.26
C LEU A 389 -16.50 -4.79 -6.02
N MET A 390 -16.51 -4.31 -4.77
CA MET A 390 -17.16 -3.04 -4.40
C MET A 390 -16.45 -2.26 -3.28
N ASP A 391 -16.86 -0.99 -3.13
CA ASP A 391 -16.39 -0.08 -2.08
C ASP A 391 -17.08 -0.39 -0.75
N PHE A 392 -16.42 -1.17 0.12
CA PHE A 392 -16.83 -1.42 1.51
C PHE A 392 -16.02 -0.57 2.50
N GLY A 393 -15.65 0.64 2.08
CA GLY A 393 -14.76 1.54 2.80
C GLY A 393 -13.27 1.25 2.53
N GLY A 394 -12.41 2.16 2.98
CA GLY A 394 -10.96 2.01 2.86
C GLY A 394 -10.36 2.44 1.52
N SER A 395 -9.10 2.06 1.33
CA SER A 395 -8.26 2.53 0.22
C SER A 395 -8.59 1.85 -1.12
N THR A 396 -9.04 0.60 -1.15
CA THR A 396 -9.33 -0.15 -2.40
C THR A 396 -10.66 -0.91 -2.30
N ASP A 397 -11.23 -1.28 -3.45
CA ASP A 397 -12.41 -2.13 -3.49
C ASP A 397 -12.06 -3.58 -3.11
N VAL A 398 -13.03 -4.28 -2.53
CA VAL A 398 -12.84 -5.63 -1.97
C VAL A 398 -14.04 -6.54 -2.26
N PHE A 399 -13.82 -7.85 -2.14
CA PHE A 399 -14.90 -8.83 -2.04
C PHE A 399 -15.20 -9.06 -0.56
N MET A 400 -16.45 -8.80 -0.14
CA MET A 400 -16.93 -9.19 1.19
C MET A 400 -17.47 -10.61 1.18
N LEU A 401 -17.49 -11.24 2.36
CA LEU A 401 -18.06 -12.58 2.57
C LEU A 401 -19.49 -12.47 3.11
N GLN A 402 -20.32 -13.46 2.80
CA GLN A 402 -21.61 -13.64 3.47
C GLN A 402 -21.42 -14.08 4.92
N GLU A 403 -22.37 -13.76 5.82
CA GLU A 403 -22.31 -14.15 7.24
C GLU A 403 -22.17 -15.66 7.48
N THR A 404 -22.61 -16.50 6.53
CA THR A 404 -22.51 -17.96 6.62
C THR A 404 -21.28 -18.54 5.91
N SER A 405 -20.35 -17.68 5.49
CA SER A 405 -19.18 -18.09 4.73
C SER A 405 -18.30 -19.08 5.50
N PRO A 406 -17.79 -20.13 4.84
CA PRO A 406 -16.79 -21.03 5.43
C PRO A 406 -15.39 -20.41 5.53
N ALA A 407 -15.18 -19.18 5.04
CA ALA A 407 -13.95 -18.43 5.23
C ALA A 407 -13.90 -17.67 6.55
N ILE A 408 -15.07 -17.39 7.16
CA ILE A 408 -15.16 -16.58 8.39
C ILE A 408 -14.54 -17.33 9.57
N ASP A 409 -13.62 -16.68 10.28
CA ASP A 409 -12.87 -17.21 11.42
C ASP A 409 -12.15 -18.55 11.10
N LYS A 410 -11.72 -18.75 9.84
CA LYS A 410 -10.98 -19.95 9.37
C LYS A 410 -9.59 -19.66 8.80
N GLY A 411 -9.15 -18.41 8.83
CA GLY A 411 -7.79 -18.02 8.49
C GLY A 411 -6.76 -18.52 9.51
N GLY A 412 -5.52 -18.67 9.07
CA GLY A 412 -4.39 -18.97 9.93
C GLY A 412 -3.88 -17.74 10.68
N ASP A 413 -3.08 -17.95 11.72
CA ASP A 413 -2.50 -16.90 12.59
C ASP A 413 -2.10 -15.66 11.80
N ALA A 414 -2.79 -14.53 12.05
CA ALA A 414 -2.33 -13.22 11.59
C ALA A 414 -1.24 -12.67 12.51
N MET A 415 -0.37 -11.86 11.94
CA MET A 415 0.54 -11.02 12.72
C MET A 415 -0.31 -10.03 13.52
N ASN A 416 -0.38 -10.24 14.84
CA ASN A 416 -1.14 -9.40 15.77
C ASN A 416 -0.80 -7.90 15.59
N GLY A 417 -1.80 -7.07 15.26
CA GLY A 417 -1.66 -5.62 15.10
C GLY A 417 -1.57 -5.10 13.65
N ASP A 418 -1.72 -5.98 12.65
CA ASP A 418 -1.77 -5.59 11.23
C ASP A 418 -3.19 -5.23 10.76
N TYR A 419 -3.26 -4.49 9.64
CA TYR A 419 -4.50 -4.11 8.97
C TYR A 419 -4.70 -4.91 7.68
N GLU A 420 -5.96 -5.19 7.35
CA GLU A 420 -6.37 -5.88 6.12
C GLU A 420 -6.39 -4.94 4.90
N GLN A 421 -6.70 -5.44 3.70
CA GLN A 421 -6.67 -4.72 2.42
C GLN A 421 -7.27 -3.29 2.43
N ARG A 422 -8.37 -3.04 3.14
CA ARG A 422 -9.04 -1.73 3.21
C ARG A 422 -8.19 -0.68 3.95
N GLY A 423 -7.18 -1.09 4.71
CA GLY A 423 -6.21 -0.20 5.36
C GLY A 423 -6.51 0.03 6.84
N ARG A 424 -5.86 1.06 7.41
CA ARG A 424 -5.67 1.26 8.86
C ARG A 424 -6.91 1.34 9.77
N HIS A 425 -8.10 1.37 9.18
CA HIS A 425 -9.37 1.43 9.90
C HIS A 425 -10.01 0.05 10.07
N PHE A 426 -9.40 -0.97 9.47
CA PHE A 426 -9.90 -2.34 9.48
C PHE A 426 -8.77 -3.27 9.94
N THR A 427 -8.94 -3.85 11.13
CA THR A 427 -7.94 -4.76 11.70
C THR A 427 -7.95 -6.08 10.94
N ARG A 428 -6.79 -6.71 10.79
CA ARG A 428 -6.68 -8.06 10.22
C ARG A 428 -7.10 -9.14 11.22
N THR A 429 -7.16 -8.81 12.50
CA THR A 429 -7.59 -9.74 13.53
C THR A 429 -8.83 -9.18 14.20
N PHE A 430 -9.97 -9.81 13.94
CA PHE A 430 -11.26 -9.42 14.49
C PHE A 430 -11.97 -10.64 15.07
N GLY A 431 -12.64 -10.45 16.21
CA GLY A 431 -13.28 -11.55 16.91
C GLY A 431 -12.30 -12.55 17.55
N PHE A 432 -12.87 -13.57 18.17
CA PHE A 432 -12.16 -14.57 18.95
C PHE A 432 -12.90 -15.91 18.88
N LEU A 433 -12.22 -16.98 18.45
CA LEU A 433 -12.75 -18.34 18.54
C LEU A 433 -12.88 -18.80 20.00
N ASP A 434 -11.94 -18.34 20.84
CA ASP A 434 -11.98 -18.39 22.29
C ASP A 434 -11.22 -17.17 22.87
N PRO A 435 -11.33 -16.87 24.18
CA PRO A 435 -10.73 -15.66 24.77
C PRO A 435 -9.21 -15.47 24.59
N MET A 436 -8.48 -16.47 24.09
CA MET A 436 -7.03 -16.44 23.86
C MET A 436 -6.63 -16.77 22.41
N MET A 437 -7.59 -17.08 21.53
CA MET A 437 -7.36 -17.41 20.12
C MET A 437 -8.05 -16.36 19.24
N PRO A 438 -7.30 -15.33 18.81
CA PRO A 438 -7.82 -14.34 17.89
C PRO A 438 -8.25 -15.01 16.59
N ALA A 439 -9.33 -14.52 16.01
CA ALA A 439 -9.85 -15.04 14.76
C ALA A 439 -9.46 -14.15 13.59
N THR A 440 -9.35 -14.79 12.42
CA THR A 440 -9.08 -14.14 11.15
C THR A 440 -9.86 -14.89 10.08
N ASP A 441 -10.32 -14.19 9.08
CA ASP A 441 -10.97 -14.74 7.91
C ASP A 441 -9.93 -15.19 6.88
N VAL A 442 -10.24 -16.24 6.12
CA VAL A 442 -9.43 -16.62 4.96
C VAL A 442 -9.56 -15.54 3.88
N GLY A 443 -8.46 -15.17 3.23
CA GLY A 443 -8.46 -14.16 2.15
C GLY A 443 -7.93 -12.80 2.59
N SER A 444 -8.26 -11.75 1.83
CA SER A 444 -7.67 -10.41 1.98
C SER A 444 -8.35 -9.47 2.97
N VAL A 445 -9.57 -9.79 3.40
CA VAL A 445 -10.39 -8.94 4.28
C VAL A 445 -10.96 -9.73 5.44
N GLU A 446 -11.37 -9.01 6.48
CA GLU A 446 -12.12 -9.51 7.64
C GLU A 446 -13.56 -8.99 7.60
N VAL A 447 -14.54 -9.85 7.88
CA VAL A 447 -15.91 -9.46 8.20
C VAL A 447 -15.93 -8.92 9.63
N GLN A 448 -16.03 -7.60 9.74
CA GLN A 448 -15.96 -6.90 11.02
C GLN A 448 -16.92 -5.72 11.08
N THR A 449 -17.41 -5.43 12.29
CA THR A 449 -17.99 -4.13 12.59
C THR A 449 -16.87 -3.08 12.69
N GLY A 450 -17.08 -1.92 12.11
CA GLY A 450 -16.17 -0.79 12.11
C GLY A 450 -16.04 -0.12 13.48
N SER A 451 -14.79 0.21 13.83
CA SER A 451 -14.46 1.10 14.96
C SER A 451 -13.61 2.25 14.42
N PHE A 452 -14.29 3.28 13.93
CA PHE A 452 -13.68 4.36 13.16
C PHE A 452 -13.26 5.53 14.05
N ILE A 453 -11.95 5.69 14.25
CA ILE A 453 -11.39 6.73 15.11
C ILE A 453 -11.09 7.99 14.30
N VAL A 454 -11.90 9.03 14.51
CA VAL A 454 -11.69 10.38 13.96
C VAL A 454 -10.46 11.01 14.59
N ASP A 455 -9.54 11.49 13.76
CA ASP A 455 -8.24 12.01 14.20
C ASP A 455 -7.84 13.35 13.59
N THR A 456 -8.77 14.01 12.89
CA THR A 456 -8.64 15.42 12.49
C THR A 456 -9.91 16.20 12.80
N LEU A 457 -9.75 17.47 13.17
CA LEU A 457 -10.86 18.42 13.32
C LEU A 457 -11.36 18.96 11.97
N ILE A 458 -10.60 18.72 10.89
CA ILE A 458 -10.94 19.27 9.58
C ILE A 458 -12.05 18.44 8.95
N ASP A 459 -13.18 19.07 8.62
CA ASP A 459 -14.22 18.47 7.81
C ASP A 459 -13.80 18.43 6.33
N ARG A 460 -13.63 17.21 5.81
CA ARG A 460 -13.23 16.95 4.41
C ARG A 460 -13.64 15.55 3.99
N ALA A 461 -13.87 15.40 2.68
CA ALA A 461 -14.17 14.16 1.96
C ALA A 461 -13.22 14.03 0.75
N ASP A 462 -11.90 14.02 1.00
CA ASP A 462 -10.85 14.04 -0.03
C ASP A 462 -10.20 12.69 -0.34
N PHE A 463 -10.86 11.57 0.02
CA PHE A 463 -10.39 10.18 -0.16
C PHE A 463 -9.00 9.85 0.39
N ILE A 464 -8.41 10.74 1.20
CA ILE A 464 -7.14 10.55 1.91
C ILE A 464 -7.44 10.12 3.34
N TYR A 465 -7.02 8.94 3.78
CA TYR A 465 -7.43 8.40 5.09
C TYR A 465 -6.32 8.42 6.16
N SER A 466 -5.10 8.78 5.77
CA SER A 466 -3.91 8.68 6.63
C SER A 466 -3.00 9.90 6.51
N GLY A 467 -2.18 10.13 7.54
CA GLY A 467 -1.18 11.20 7.60
C GLY A 467 0.08 10.88 6.79
N ILE A 468 -0.05 10.72 5.48
CA ILE A 468 1.05 10.28 4.59
C ILE A 468 2.24 11.26 4.61
N TYR A 469 1.95 12.55 4.74
CA TYR A 469 2.94 13.59 5.03
C TYR A 469 2.25 14.81 5.65
N THR A 470 3.04 15.65 6.30
CA THR A 470 2.63 17.02 6.62
C THR A 470 3.51 18.03 5.88
N LEU A 471 2.91 19.15 5.47
CA LEU A 471 3.61 20.27 4.84
C LEU A 471 3.49 21.51 5.72
N GLU A 472 4.62 21.92 6.30
CA GLU A 472 4.73 23.14 7.09
C GLU A 472 5.62 24.15 6.38
N PHE A 473 5.42 25.45 6.64
CA PHE A 473 6.30 26.50 6.14
C PHE A 473 7.08 27.12 7.30
N GLN A 474 8.37 26.82 7.40
CA GLN A 474 9.25 27.45 8.37
C GLN A 474 10.13 28.50 7.69
N ALA A 475 9.98 29.76 8.10
CA ALA A 475 10.68 30.91 7.51
C ALA A 475 10.54 31.01 5.97
N GLY A 476 9.39 30.59 5.43
CA GLY A 476 9.10 30.62 3.99
C GLY A 476 9.64 29.44 3.19
N PHE A 477 10.24 28.44 3.84
CA PHE A 477 10.67 27.19 3.21
C PHE A 477 9.71 26.06 3.55
N PRO A 478 9.31 25.22 2.56
CA PRO A 478 8.51 24.04 2.84
C PRO A 478 9.35 23.03 3.62
N ILE A 479 8.78 22.51 4.71
CA ILE A 479 9.28 21.39 5.48
C ILE A 479 8.26 20.28 5.36
N PHE A 480 8.74 19.12 4.92
CA PHE A 480 7.95 17.91 4.85
C PHE A 480 8.33 17.01 6.02
N THR A 481 7.32 16.55 6.74
CA THR A 481 7.47 15.39 7.63
C THR A 481 6.78 14.22 6.94
N ILE A 482 7.55 13.20 6.60
CA ILE A 482 7.02 11.99 5.99
C ILE A 482 6.37 11.14 7.09
N GLY A 483 5.11 10.78 6.88
CA GLY A 483 4.40 9.78 7.67
C GLY A 483 4.19 8.51 6.85
N GLY A 484 3.08 7.83 7.09
CA GLY A 484 2.73 6.59 6.42
C GLY A 484 1.23 6.35 6.35
N TYR A 485 0.86 5.27 5.67
CA TYR A 485 -0.55 4.90 5.46
C TYR A 485 -1.24 4.40 6.74
N GLU A 486 -0.48 4.19 7.82
CA GLU A 486 -1.02 3.86 9.14
C GLU A 486 -1.07 5.07 10.08
N ASP A 487 -0.41 6.17 9.71
CA ASP A 487 -0.28 7.33 10.60
C ASP A 487 -1.59 8.12 10.68
N PRO A 488 -1.94 8.62 11.88
CA PRO A 488 -3.11 9.45 12.06
C PRO A 488 -2.95 10.86 11.44
N GLY A 489 -4.08 11.55 11.24
CA GLY A 489 -4.10 12.99 10.97
C GLY A 489 -4.91 13.41 9.75
N ALA A 490 -5.62 12.49 9.08
CA ALA A 490 -6.43 12.80 7.89
C ALA A 490 -7.84 12.21 7.90
N PHE A 491 -8.23 11.48 8.96
CA PHE A 491 -9.51 10.79 9.01
C PHE A 491 -10.57 11.61 9.78
N SER A 492 -11.43 12.28 9.02
CA SER A 492 -12.47 13.20 9.51
C SER A 492 -13.73 12.46 9.94
N LEU A 493 -14.59 13.13 10.70
CA LEU A 493 -15.93 12.61 11.04
C LEU A 493 -16.74 12.25 9.79
N ARG A 494 -16.63 13.04 8.71
CA ARG A 494 -17.32 12.74 7.45
C ARG A 494 -16.89 11.42 6.84
N LYS A 495 -15.59 11.13 6.88
CA LYS A 495 -15.05 9.87 6.34
C LYS A 495 -15.40 8.69 7.23
N ALA A 496 -15.45 8.89 8.55
CA ALA A 496 -15.91 7.86 9.48
C ALA A 496 -17.37 7.46 9.22
N ILE A 497 -18.23 8.44 8.94
CA ILE A 497 -19.64 8.19 8.58
C ILE A 497 -19.73 7.53 7.19
N ASP A 498 -18.99 8.01 6.19
CA ASP A 498 -18.95 7.38 4.86
C ASP A 498 -18.46 5.93 4.90
N PHE A 499 -17.52 5.60 5.79
CA PHE A 499 -17.06 4.23 5.99
C PHE A 499 -18.13 3.36 6.64
N ALA A 500 -18.85 3.90 7.63
CA ALA A 500 -19.96 3.19 8.25
C ALA A 500 -21.01 2.82 7.20
N THR A 501 -21.47 3.80 6.39
CA THR A 501 -22.51 3.58 5.36
C THR A 501 -22.15 2.47 4.36
N LYS A 502 -20.86 2.17 4.21
CA LYS A 502 -20.35 1.16 3.28
C LYS A 502 -20.00 -0.16 3.94
N ASN A 503 -19.71 -0.18 5.25
CA ASN A 503 -19.26 -1.37 5.94
C ASN A 503 -20.46 -2.08 6.59
N PRO A 504 -20.65 -3.38 6.35
CA PRO A 504 -21.80 -4.08 6.89
C PRO A 504 -21.71 -4.23 8.42
N GLY A 505 -22.86 -4.06 9.09
CA GLY A 505 -23.01 -4.25 10.53
C GLY A 505 -23.16 -2.94 11.29
N LEU A 506 -23.28 -3.04 12.62
CA LEU A 506 -23.40 -1.86 13.48
C LEU A 506 -22.01 -1.28 13.77
N ASP A 507 -21.74 -0.12 13.20
CA ASP A 507 -20.44 0.53 13.33
C ASP A 507 -20.41 1.57 14.45
N THR A 508 -19.20 1.86 14.94
CA THR A 508 -18.96 2.85 15.99
C THR A 508 -17.92 3.87 15.55
N VAL A 509 -18.30 5.15 15.60
CA VAL A 509 -17.41 6.29 15.43
C VAL A 509 -16.92 6.77 16.79
N LEU A 510 -15.60 6.86 16.92
CA LEU A 510 -14.87 7.32 18.12
C LEU A 510 -13.98 8.52 17.75
N PHE A 511 -13.45 9.21 18.76
CA PHE A 511 -12.58 10.36 18.56
C PHE A 511 -11.24 10.18 19.27
N SER A 512 -10.16 10.49 18.56
CA SER A 512 -8.80 10.45 19.09
C SER A 512 -8.63 11.45 20.24
N SER A 513 -7.94 11.03 21.29
CA SER A 513 -7.57 11.92 22.40
C SER A 513 -6.61 13.03 21.96
N ASN A 514 -5.91 12.87 20.83
CA ASN A 514 -4.98 13.85 20.29
C ASN A 514 -5.69 15.12 19.79
N LEU A 515 -7.00 15.06 19.49
CA LEU A 515 -7.79 16.22 19.07
C LEU A 515 -7.80 17.34 20.13
N ASN A 516 -7.63 16.98 21.41
CA ASN A 516 -7.54 17.95 22.52
C ASN A 516 -6.22 18.76 22.53
N SER A 517 -5.25 18.38 21.70
CA SER A 517 -3.93 19.04 21.61
C SER A 517 -3.70 19.75 20.28
N VAL A 518 -4.68 19.72 19.38
CA VAL A 518 -4.60 20.40 18.08
C VAL A 518 -4.82 21.90 18.29
N ASP A 519 -3.91 22.72 17.78
CA ASP A 519 -4.05 24.18 17.79
C ASP A 519 -5.36 24.56 17.07
N LEU A 520 -6.19 25.34 17.76
CA LEU A 520 -7.49 25.77 17.26
C LEU A 520 -7.29 26.59 15.97
N ILE A 521 -8.15 26.38 14.97
CA ILE A 521 -8.21 27.26 13.79
C ILE A 521 -8.91 28.56 14.22
N GLU A 522 -8.17 29.43 14.92
CA GLU A 522 -8.72 30.66 15.51
C GLU A 522 -9.28 31.65 14.46
N ASP A 523 -8.88 31.52 13.19
CA ASP A 523 -9.24 32.46 12.12
C ASP A 523 -10.51 32.06 11.31
N GLU A 524 -11.05 30.84 11.50
CA GLU A 524 -12.27 30.37 10.80
C GLU A 524 -13.50 30.18 11.73
N ASP A 525 -13.29 30.08 13.05
CA ASP A 525 -14.38 29.97 14.03
C ASP A 525 -14.94 31.35 14.41
N LEU A 526 -16.06 31.73 13.80
CA LEU A 526 -16.79 32.96 14.14
C LEU A 526 -17.48 32.90 15.52
N ASN A 527 -17.54 31.71 16.14
CA ASN A 527 -18.12 31.42 17.44
C ASN A 527 -17.05 31.09 18.51
N ALA A 528 -15.81 31.54 18.35
CA ALA A 528 -14.69 31.44 19.30
C ALA A 528 -14.96 30.59 20.56
N SER A 529 -14.83 29.27 20.42
CA SER A 529 -14.84 28.35 21.55
C SER A 529 -13.41 27.91 21.92
N PRO A 530 -13.08 27.75 23.22
CA PRO A 530 -11.80 27.15 23.62
C PRO A 530 -11.78 25.63 23.46
N ALA A 531 -12.90 25.00 23.11
CA ALA A 531 -12.99 23.57 22.87
C ALA A 531 -12.48 23.23 21.45
N PRO A 532 -11.94 22.01 21.23
CA PRO A 532 -11.74 21.48 19.89
C PRO A 532 -13.07 21.44 19.13
N THR A 533 -13.09 22.02 17.94
CA THR A 533 -14.31 22.18 17.13
C THR A 533 -14.12 21.63 15.74
N ILE A 534 -15.04 20.76 15.32
CA ILE A 534 -15.21 20.36 13.93
C ILE A 534 -16.14 21.39 13.29
N ILE A 535 -15.56 22.27 12.47
CA ILE A 535 -16.32 23.24 11.69
C ILE A 535 -16.81 22.55 10.41
N LEU A 536 -18.12 22.53 10.20
CA LEU A 536 -18.70 21.95 8.99
C LEU A 536 -18.24 22.73 7.76
N SER A 537 -17.75 22.02 6.76
CA SER A 537 -17.46 22.61 5.46
C SER A 537 -18.77 23.06 4.82
N SER A 538 -18.83 24.33 4.49
CA SER A 538 -19.96 24.90 3.75
C SER A 538 -20.16 24.33 2.35
N PHE A 539 -19.13 23.65 1.82
CA PHE A 539 -19.20 22.95 0.54
C PHE A 539 -19.77 21.53 0.67
N LEU A 540 -19.71 20.94 1.87
CA LEU A 540 -20.14 19.57 2.14
C LEU A 540 -21.48 19.50 2.89
N GLY A 541 -21.83 20.54 3.66
CA GLY A 541 -23.10 20.62 4.39
C GLY A 541 -23.15 19.69 5.61
N SER A 542 -24.35 19.26 6.00
CA SER A 542 -24.57 18.41 7.17
C SER A 542 -23.90 17.04 7.05
N PHE A 543 -23.62 16.39 8.19
CA PHE A 543 -23.32 14.97 8.22
C PHE A 543 -24.61 14.17 8.01
N VAL A 544 -24.67 13.39 6.94
CA VAL A 544 -25.82 12.55 6.60
C VAL A 544 -25.58 11.14 7.15
N ILE A 545 -26.56 10.58 7.86
CA ILE A 545 -26.53 9.22 8.37
C ILE A 545 -27.82 8.53 7.91
N ASP A 546 -27.69 7.40 7.24
CA ASP A 546 -28.77 6.65 6.57
C ASP A 546 -28.79 5.17 6.99
N GLU A 547 -28.21 4.86 8.14
CA GLU A 547 -28.14 3.51 8.69
C GLU A 547 -27.98 3.49 10.22
N ASP A 548 -27.97 2.29 10.79
CA ASP A 548 -27.65 2.04 12.20
C ASP A 548 -26.21 2.48 12.53
N LEU A 549 -26.05 3.49 13.39
CA LEU A 549 -24.73 4.05 13.72
C LEU A 549 -24.60 4.47 15.19
N VAL A 550 -23.44 4.21 15.78
CA VAL A 550 -23.07 4.71 17.10
C VAL A 550 -21.97 5.78 16.97
N ILE A 551 -22.20 6.99 17.47
CA ILE A 551 -21.18 8.05 17.55
C ILE A 551 -20.93 8.37 19.03
N GLN A 552 -19.72 8.10 19.51
CA GLN A 552 -19.32 8.34 20.89
C GLN A 552 -18.26 9.43 20.95
N GLY A 553 -18.68 10.62 21.37
CA GLY A 553 -17.79 11.73 21.67
C GLY A 553 -16.79 11.40 22.79
N PRO A 554 -15.67 12.15 22.85
CA PRO A 554 -14.60 11.87 23.81
C PRO A 554 -15.04 12.16 25.25
N GLU A 555 -14.68 11.28 26.20
CA GLU A 555 -14.99 11.50 27.62
C GLU A 555 -14.03 12.50 28.30
N GLY A 556 -12.85 12.74 27.69
CA GLY A 556 -11.77 13.51 28.29
C GLY A 556 -11.83 15.03 28.06
N PHE A 557 -12.65 15.49 27.11
CA PHE A 557 -12.80 16.89 26.74
C PHE A 557 -14.13 17.12 26.01
N ILE A 558 -14.57 18.37 25.92
CA ILE A 558 -15.75 18.73 25.13
C ILE A 558 -15.32 18.80 23.67
N LEU A 559 -15.96 18.03 22.80
CA LEU A 559 -15.84 18.17 21.34
C LEU A 559 -17.07 18.87 20.79
N GLU A 560 -16.84 19.91 20.02
CA GLU A 560 -17.89 20.69 19.38
C GLU A 560 -18.01 20.34 17.90
N ILE A 561 -19.25 20.34 17.42
CA ILE A 561 -19.60 20.27 16.01
C ILE A 561 -20.34 21.56 15.69
N ASP A 562 -19.72 22.39 14.87
CA ASP A 562 -20.26 23.70 14.53
C ASP A 562 -20.76 23.74 13.07
N GLY A 563 -22.08 23.86 12.93
CA GLY A 563 -22.78 24.03 11.66
C GLY A 563 -22.66 25.43 11.06
N VAL A 564 -21.92 26.37 11.67
CA VAL A 564 -21.79 27.75 11.19
C VAL A 564 -21.29 27.82 9.75
N GLY A 565 -20.23 27.11 9.36
CA GLY A 565 -19.72 27.00 7.98
C GLY A 565 -19.47 28.33 7.23
N LEU A 566 -20.53 28.99 6.75
CA LEU A 566 -20.56 30.32 6.08
C LEU A 566 -21.45 31.36 6.78
N ASP A 567 -22.00 31.06 7.94
CA ASP A 567 -22.85 31.97 8.70
C ASP A 567 -22.00 33.11 9.26
N THR A 568 -21.92 34.19 8.48
CA THR A 568 -21.20 35.41 8.86
C THR A 568 -21.86 36.19 9.99
N ASP A 569 -23.07 35.80 10.41
CA ASP A 569 -23.81 36.43 11.52
C ASP A 569 -24.55 35.37 12.37
N PRO A 570 -23.80 34.52 13.10
CA PRO A 570 -24.34 33.38 13.86
C PRO A 570 -25.28 33.78 15.01
N ASN A 571 -25.41 35.09 15.28
CA ASN A 571 -26.31 35.64 16.27
C ASN A 571 -27.66 36.08 15.67
N THR A 572 -27.82 36.00 14.36
CA THR A 572 -29.07 36.30 13.66
C THR A 572 -29.71 35.02 13.14
N GLN A 573 -30.95 34.75 13.54
CA GLN A 573 -31.75 33.64 13.00
C GLN A 573 -32.25 33.98 11.59
N ASN A 574 -31.33 34.03 10.64
CA ASN A 574 -31.59 34.40 9.26
C ASN A 574 -31.59 33.15 8.33
N GLY A 575 -31.20 32.00 8.88
CA GLY A 575 -31.17 30.71 8.21
C GLY A 575 -29.96 30.47 7.33
N THR A 576 -28.83 31.14 7.60
CA THR A 576 -27.58 30.97 6.84
C THR A 576 -26.61 29.96 7.43
N GLY A 577 -26.92 29.39 8.60
CA GLY A 577 -26.21 28.25 9.17
C GLY A 577 -26.58 26.91 8.52
N SER A 578 -25.79 25.88 8.81
CA SER A 578 -26.03 24.49 8.40
C SER A 578 -26.43 23.63 9.60
N ARG A 579 -27.21 22.57 9.36
CA ARG A 579 -27.41 21.54 10.41
C ARG A 579 -26.12 20.78 10.63
N GLY A 580 -25.88 20.34 11.87
CA GLY A 580 -24.79 19.41 12.17
C GLY A 580 -25.07 18.03 11.56
N PHE A 581 -26.26 17.48 11.84
CA PHE A 581 -26.63 16.13 11.40
C PHE A 581 -28.01 16.08 10.72
N GLU A 582 -28.07 15.23 9.70
CA GLU A 582 -29.26 14.80 8.98
C GLU A 582 -29.34 13.27 9.08
N ILE A 583 -30.29 12.75 9.86
CA ILE A 583 -30.43 11.32 10.11
C ILE A 583 -31.74 10.87 9.47
N ASP A 584 -31.68 10.31 8.28
CA ASP A 584 -32.85 9.97 7.46
C ASP A 584 -32.39 9.06 6.32
N ASP A 585 -32.82 7.80 6.33
CA ASP A 585 -32.55 6.85 5.22
C ASP A 585 -33.59 6.97 4.09
N GLY A 586 -34.63 7.79 4.31
CA GLY A 586 -35.72 8.00 3.38
C GLY A 586 -36.79 6.90 3.37
N ASP A 587 -36.62 5.83 4.16
CA ASP A 587 -37.59 4.77 4.38
C ASP A 587 -38.40 5.01 5.65
N SER A 588 -39.57 5.64 5.48
CA SER A 588 -40.53 5.85 6.58
C SER A 588 -41.13 4.58 7.20
N THR A 589 -40.75 3.37 6.76
CA THR A 589 -41.30 2.09 7.22
C THR A 589 -40.32 1.24 8.04
N LEU A 590 -39.01 1.45 7.88
CA LEU A 590 -37.96 0.79 8.63
C LEU A 590 -37.05 1.87 9.19
N PHE A 591 -37.05 2.03 10.52
CA PHE A 591 -36.25 3.08 11.13
C PHE A 591 -34.86 2.57 11.47
N SER A 592 -33.86 3.29 10.98
CA SER A 592 -32.47 3.14 11.41
C SER A 592 -32.30 3.64 12.85
N LYS A 593 -31.36 3.08 13.60
CA LYS A 593 -31.10 3.44 14.99
C LYS A 593 -29.75 4.13 15.13
N VAL A 594 -29.79 5.42 15.44
CA VAL A 594 -28.60 6.22 15.68
C VAL A 594 -28.46 6.57 17.16
N THR A 595 -27.29 6.29 17.73
CA THR A 595 -26.95 6.67 19.10
C THR A 595 -25.81 7.68 19.09
N MET A 596 -26.01 8.84 19.71
CA MET A 596 -24.96 9.86 19.87
C MET A 596 -24.75 10.21 21.34
N SER A 597 -23.50 10.31 21.76
CA SER A 597 -23.14 10.69 23.13
C SER A 597 -21.95 11.65 23.18
N ASN A 598 -21.86 12.43 24.25
CA ASN A 598 -20.69 13.28 24.56
C ASN A 598 -20.27 14.27 23.45
N LEU A 599 -21.22 14.79 22.67
CA LEU A 599 -20.98 15.81 21.65
C LEU A 599 -21.75 17.09 21.97
N THR A 600 -21.12 18.24 21.73
CA THR A 600 -21.80 19.53 21.71
C THR A 600 -22.07 19.92 20.26
N ILE A 601 -23.34 20.18 19.91
CA ILE A 601 -23.74 20.59 18.56
C ILE A 601 -24.22 22.04 18.60
N MET A 602 -23.66 22.86 17.71
CA MET A 602 -23.97 24.29 17.60
C MET A 602 -24.06 24.74 16.14
N GLY A 603 -24.40 26.01 15.90
CA GLY A 603 -24.47 26.58 14.55
C GLY A 603 -25.66 26.18 13.67
N GLY A 604 -26.65 25.45 14.21
CA GLY A 604 -27.84 24.99 13.50
C GLY A 604 -28.89 26.05 13.14
N ASP A 605 -28.49 27.22 12.62
CA ASP A 605 -29.41 28.25 12.16
C ASP A 605 -29.96 27.93 10.76
N VAL A 606 -31.02 27.13 10.71
CA VAL A 606 -31.71 26.76 9.47
C VAL A 606 -33.15 27.27 9.42
N ILE A 607 -33.63 27.65 8.21
CA ILE A 607 -35.01 28.14 7.98
C ILE A 607 -36.07 27.02 8.18
N SER A 608 -35.64 25.77 8.19
CA SER A 608 -36.48 24.56 8.24
C SER A 608 -36.49 23.90 9.63
N GLN A 609 -37.27 22.83 9.80
CA GLN A 609 -37.31 22.07 11.06
C GLN A 609 -35.95 21.43 11.38
N GLY A 610 -35.64 21.22 12.66
CA GLY A 610 -34.50 20.40 13.08
C GLY A 610 -33.19 21.11 13.38
N GLY A 611 -33.14 22.44 13.57
CA GLY A 611 -31.97 23.19 14.12
C GLY A 611 -30.59 22.54 13.90
N GLY A 612 -29.96 22.02 14.97
CA GLY A 612 -28.67 21.32 14.89
C GLY A 612 -28.74 19.84 14.44
N ILE A 613 -29.87 19.16 14.64
CA ILE A 613 -30.10 17.76 14.22
C ILE A 613 -31.52 17.60 13.69
N ARG A 614 -31.66 17.13 12.45
CA ARG A 614 -32.93 16.57 11.94
C ARG A 614 -32.84 15.06 11.96
N SER A 615 -33.84 14.40 12.54
CA SER A 615 -33.98 12.93 12.50
C SER A 615 -35.35 12.54 11.93
N GLY A 616 -35.35 11.76 10.86
CA GLY A 616 -36.44 10.88 10.43
C GLY A 616 -36.41 9.53 11.17
N GLU A 617 -35.28 9.20 11.77
CA GLU A 617 -34.95 7.89 12.36
C GLU A 617 -35.01 7.83 13.89
N ASP A 618 -34.78 6.64 14.46
CA ASP A 618 -34.71 6.41 15.91
C ASP A 618 -33.40 6.97 16.48
N LEU A 619 -33.46 8.19 17.03
CA LEU A 619 -32.32 8.88 17.62
C LEU A 619 -32.28 8.77 19.16
N VAL A 620 -31.17 8.25 19.69
CA VAL A 620 -30.85 8.23 21.13
C VAL A 620 -29.70 9.19 21.43
N LEU A 621 -29.93 10.14 22.34
CA LEU A 621 -28.92 11.09 22.82
C LEU A 621 -28.62 10.83 24.30
N SER A 622 -27.34 10.80 24.69
CA SER A 622 -26.93 10.61 26.09
C SER A 622 -25.74 11.44 26.52
#